data_AF-A0A7U7JCZ2-F1
#
_entry.id   AF-A0A7U7JCZ2-F1
#
_cell.length_a   1.000
_cell.length_b   1.000
_cell.length_c   1.000
_cell.angle_alpha   90.00
_cell.angle_beta   90.00
_cell.angle_gamma   90.00
#
_symmetry.space_group_name_H-M   'P 1'
#
loop_
_entity.id
_entity.type
_entity.pdbx_description
1 polymer ?
#
loop_
_entity_poly.entity_id
_entity_poly.type
_entity_poly.pdbx_seq_one_letter_code
_entity_poly.pdbx_strand_id
1 'polypeptide(L)'
;MAAFHPPARILVTGVAGNLGRKVVEALADTPWCTSIIGVDWVEQSVQFSPQAAQRLRWVVADLTQADGAWTALLDEVDAVIHLAAIHSTPDATWEQALASYGMTLNVLQAAATRGVRRFVFASSNHAMGAYKDQPLADTIGPGQLVAELAPAPGTRWHNGIETVHSLAYGTSKAMGERLCKAVAAVSGGRLSIVSLRIGWALPDDNDPNDINHSGTADTPVPGSVPDEASRIALRWFRNMWLSNNDLRRLFIAAVTADPARWPAPAIVVNGVSNNSGMDWGLETGRSLIGYDPRDDLYARLTQPA
;
A
#
# COMPACT_ATOMS: atom_id res chain seq x y z
N MET A 1 12.25 11.83 -26.94
CA MET A 1 11.29 11.03 -26.14
C MET A 1 10.08 11.90 -25.88
N ALA A 2 8.86 11.37 -26.01
CA ALA A 2 7.66 12.15 -25.68
C ALA A 2 7.69 12.54 -24.19
N ALA A 3 7.23 13.76 -23.86
CA ALA A 3 7.17 14.20 -22.47
C ALA A 3 6.22 13.30 -21.67
N PHE A 4 6.63 12.87 -20.47
CA PHE A 4 5.74 12.14 -19.57
C PHE A 4 4.63 13.09 -19.11
N HIS A 5 3.39 12.72 -19.40
CA HIS A 5 2.23 13.40 -18.85
C HIS A 5 1.74 12.61 -17.64
N PRO A 6 1.31 13.24 -16.54
CA PRO A 6 0.65 12.53 -15.44
C PRO A 6 -0.65 11.84 -15.91
N PRO A 7 -0.99 10.66 -15.37
CA PRO A 7 -2.29 10.01 -15.62
C PRO A 7 -3.45 10.89 -15.15
N ALA A 8 -4.50 11.05 -15.97
CA ALA A 8 -5.66 11.89 -15.60
C ALA A 8 -6.88 11.07 -15.18
N ARG A 9 -7.02 9.87 -15.77
CA ARG A 9 -8.14 8.94 -15.56
C ARG A 9 -7.63 7.71 -14.79
N ILE A 10 -8.16 7.50 -13.59
CA ILE A 10 -7.59 6.53 -12.64
C ILE A 10 -8.63 5.47 -12.27
N LEU A 11 -8.26 4.20 -12.34
CA LEU A 11 -9.04 3.11 -11.75
C LEU A 11 -8.49 2.77 -10.37
N VAL A 12 -9.34 2.68 -9.35
CA VAL A 12 -9.00 2.28 -7.98
C VAL A 12 -9.76 1.00 -7.63
N THR A 13 -9.06 -0.12 -7.43
CA THR A 13 -9.68 -1.36 -6.94
C THR A 13 -9.74 -1.35 -5.41
N GLY A 14 -10.70 -2.06 -4.82
CA GLY A 14 -10.88 -2.09 -3.35
C GLY A 14 -11.36 -0.75 -2.81
N VAL A 15 -12.19 -0.05 -3.59
CA VAL A 15 -12.61 1.33 -3.31
C VAL A 15 -13.47 1.45 -2.04
N ALA A 16 -14.13 0.37 -1.61
CA ALA A 16 -14.89 0.35 -0.36
C ALA A 16 -13.98 0.32 0.88
N GLY A 17 -12.74 -0.17 0.74
CA GLY A 17 -11.79 -0.36 1.83
C GLY A 17 -11.21 0.94 2.39
N ASN A 18 -10.57 0.87 3.57
CA ASN A 18 -9.97 2.02 4.25
C ASN A 18 -9.06 2.86 3.33
N LEU A 19 -8.10 2.21 2.65
CA LEU A 19 -7.16 2.88 1.76
C LEU A 19 -7.86 3.38 0.49
N GLY A 20 -8.79 2.60 -0.08
CA GLY A 20 -9.54 2.98 -1.28
C GLY A 20 -10.27 4.29 -1.10
N ARG A 21 -10.98 4.44 0.04
CA ARG A 21 -11.68 5.68 0.40
C ARG A 21 -10.73 6.87 0.47
N LYS A 22 -9.62 6.73 1.21
CA LYS A 22 -8.61 7.78 1.39
C LYS A 22 -7.94 8.18 0.06
N VAL A 23 -7.68 7.21 -0.82
CA VAL A 23 -7.11 7.44 -2.15
C VAL A 23 -8.08 8.18 -3.07
N VAL A 24 -9.36 7.81 -3.07
CA VAL A 24 -10.37 8.50 -3.89
C VAL A 24 -10.51 9.96 -3.48
N GLU A 25 -10.58 10.27 -2.18
CA GLU A 25 -10.61 11.65 -1.68
C GLU A 25 -9.34 12.41 -2.09
N ALA A 26 -8.17 11.79 -1.91
CA ALA A 26 -6.89 12.38 -2.33
C ALA A 26 -6.84 12.73 -3.83
N LEU A 27 -7.31 11.82 -4.68
CA LEU A 27 -7.36 12.03 -6.13
C LEU A 27 -8.39 13.10 -6.52
N ALA A 28 -9.58 13.06 -5.93
CA ALA A 28 -10.65 14.00 -6.21
C ALA A 28 -10.27 15.46 -5.90
N ASP A 29 -9.43 15.66 -4.89
CA ASP A 29 -8.91 16.98 -4.53
C ASP A 29 -7.75 17.46 -5.40
N THR A 30 -7.27 16.63 -6.36
CA THR A 30 -6.20 17.04 -7.27
C THR A 30 -6.76 17.54 -8.61
N PRO A 31 -6.39 18.74 -9.10
CA PRO A 31 -6.94 19.26 -10.36
C PRO A 31 -6.62 18.43 -11.62
N TRP A 32 -5.50 17.69 -11.62
CA TRP A 32 -5.06 16.90 -12.76
C TRP A 32 -5.84 15.58 -12.91
N CYS A 33 -6.46 15.06 -11.84
CA CYS A 33 -7.26 13.84 -11.90
C CYS A 33 -8.70 14.17 -12.31
N THR A 34 -9.03 13.91 -13.58
CA THR A 34 -10.31 14.31 -14.17
C THR A 34 -11.43 13.30 -13.96
N SER A 35 -11.10 12.02 -13.79
CA SER A 35 -12.08 10.96 -13.54
C SER A 35 -11.49 9.81 -12.74
N ILE A 36 -12.36 9.19 -11.93
CA ILE A 36 -12.02 8.05 -11.09
C ILE A 36 -13.04 6.94 -11.36
N ILE A 37 -12.58 5.73 -11.66
CA ILE A 37 -13.41 4.53 -11.63
C ILE A 37 -13.07 3.76 -10.36
N GLY A 38 -14.02 3.65 -9.43
CA GLY A 38 -13.88 2.82 -8.24
C GLY A 38 -14.45 1.43 -8.48
N VAL A 39 -13.66 0.39 -8.23
CA VAL A 39 -14.09 -1.01 -8.40
C VAL A 39 -14.06 -1.75 -7.08
N ASP A 40 -15.18 -2.37 -6.72
CA ASP A 40 -15.29 -3.28 -5.58
C ASP A 40 -16.30 -4.39 -5.88
N TRP A 41 -16.33 -5.46 -5.10
CA TRP A 41 -17.32 -6.54 -5.23
C TRP A 41 -18.61 -6.24 -4.46
N VAL A 42 -18.57 -5.22 -3.60
CA VAL A 42 -19.73 -4.69 -2.87
C VAL A 42 -20.24 -3.40 -3.51
N GLU A 43 -21.54 -3.16 -3.38
CA GLU A 43 -22.17 -1.89 -3.76
C GLU A 43 -21.82 -0.75 -2.79
N GLN A 44 -22.15 0.47 -3.22
CA GLN A 44 -21.86 1.70 -2.49
C GLN A 44 -22.55 1.72 -1.11
N SER A 45 -21.79 1.38 -0.07
CA SER A 45 -22.16 1.57 1.35
C SER A 45 -21.39 2.73 2.00
N VAL A 46 -20.66 3.51 1.21
CA VAL A 46 -19.70 4.52 1.65
C VAL A 46 -20.10 5.91 1.14
N GLN A 47 -20.06 6.90 2.03
CA GLN A 47 -20.23 8.30 1.69
C GLN A 47 -18.89 8.96 1.36
N PHE A 48 -18.80 9.58 0.19
CA PHE A 48 -17.67 10.40 -0.26
C PHE A 48 -18.00 11.89 -0.16
N SER A 49 -16.98 12.74 -0.16
CA SER A 49 -17.15 14.19 -0.31
C SER A 49 -17.89 14.51 -1.61
N PRO A 50 -18.63 15.65 -1.70
CA PRO A 50 -19.31 16.04 -2.93
C PRO A 50 -18.38 16.10 -4.15
N GLN A 51 -17.13 16.53 -3.94
CA GLN A 51 -16.10 16.60 -4.97
C GLN A 51 -15.68 15.21 -5.47
N ALA A 52 -15.46 14.26 -4.56
CA ALA A 52 -15.18 12.88 -4.91
C ALA A 52 -16.37 12.22 -5.61
N ALA A 53 -17.59 12.41 -5.09
CA ALA A 53 -18.82 11.88 -5.69
C ALA A 53 -19.05 12.36 -7.13
N GLN A 54 -18.65 13.59 -7.48
CA GLN A 54 -18.75 14.12 -8.85
C GLN A 54 -17.76 13.46 -9.83
N ARG A 55 -16.60 12.99 -9.36
CA ARG A 55 -15.54 12.42 -10.21
C ARG A 55 -15.54 10.89 -10.21
N LEU A 56 -16.18 10.27 -9.22
CA LEU A 56 -16.19 8.83 -9.01
C LEU A 56 -17.35 8.16 -9.76
N ARG A 57 -16.99 7.24 -10.66
CA ARG A 57 -17.90 6.21 -11.17
C ARG A 57 -17.65 4.90 -10.42
N TRP A 58 -18.60 4.48 -9.58
CA TRP A 58 -18.52 3.18 -8.91
C TRP A 58 -18.94 2.05 -9.86
N VAL A 59 -18.19 0.94 -9.85
CA VAL A 59 -18.49 -0.25 -10.62
C VAL A 59 -18.35 -1.47 -9.73
N VAL A 60 -19.41 -2.29 -9.67
CA VAL A 60 -19.37 -3.57 -8.98
C VAL A 60 -18.76 -4.62 -9.90
N ALA A 61 -17.67 -5.25 -9.47
CA ALA A 61 -17.04 -6.33 -10.22
C ALA A 61 -16.24 -7.29 -9.32
N ASP A 62 -16.25 -8.56 -9.70
CA ASP A 62 -15.43 -9.60 -9.10
C ASP A 62 -14.11 -9.75 -9.88
N LEU A 63 -13.00 -9.34 -9.25
CA LEU A 63 -11.67 -9.39 -9.84
C LEU A 63 -11.00 -10.78 -9.68
N THR A 64 -11.65 -11.74 -9.03
CA THR A 64 -11.19 -13.15 -9.03
C THR A 64 -11.38 -13.80 -10.40
N GLN A 65 -12.30 -13.27 -11.20
CA GLN A 65 -12.52 -13.69 -12.58
C GLN A 65 -11.47 -13.04 -13.50
N ALA A 66 -10.68 -13.87 -14.19
CA ALA A 66 -9.59 -13.41 -15.05
C ALA A 66 -10.08 -12.61 -16.27
N ASP A 67 -11.28 -12.94 -16.77
CA ASP A 67 -11.95 -12.24 -17.85
C ASP A 67 -13.35 -11.80 -17.39
N GLY A 68 -13.87 -10.74 -17.99
CA GLY A 68 -15.17 -10.18 -17.65
C GLY A 68 -15.33 -8.72 -18.05
N ALA A 69 -16.53 -8.19 -17.83
CA ALA A 69 -16.90 -6.81 -18.17
C ALA A 69 -15.98 -5.75 -17.51
N TRP A 70 -15.37 -6.07 -16.36
CA TRP A 70 -14.44 -5.17 -15.68
C TRP A 70 -13.18 -4.88 -16.49
N THR A 71 -12.75 -5.79 -17.37
CA THR A 71 -11.53 -5.60 -18.17
C THR A 71 -11.68 -4.46 -19.17
N ALA A 72 -12.90 -4.19 -19.67
CA ALA A 72 -13.19 -3.09 -20.58
C ALA A 72 -12.97 -1.72 -19.92
N LEU A 73 -13.09 -1.63 -18.59
CA LEU A 73 -12.82 -0.39 -17.84
C LEU A 73 -11.37 0.07 -18.00
N LEU A 74 -10.44 -0.86 -18.29
CA LEU A 74 -9.02 -0.56 -18.45
C LEU A 74 -8.69 0.21 -19.73
N ASP A 75 -9.60 0.23 -20.71
CA ASP A 75 -9.45 1.04 -21.92
C ASP A 75 -9.88 2.51 -21.68
N GLU A 76 -10.60 2.76 -20.58
CA GLU A 76 -11.08 4.09 -20.21
C GLU A 76 -10.12 4.86 -19.30
N VAL A 77 -9.03 4.22 -18.83
CA VAL A 77 -8.13 4.80 -17.83
C VAL A 77 -6.66 4.80 -18.27
N ASP A 78 -5.90 5.71 -17.68
CA ASP A 78 -4.46 5.85 -17.90
C ASP A 78 -3.65 5.07 -16.85
N ALA A 79 -4.21 4.92 -15.64
CA ALA A 79 -3.56 4.27 -14.53
C ALA A 79 -4.51 3.41 -13.68
N VAL A 80 -3.93 2.42 -13.03
CA VAL A 80 -4.60 1.58 -12.03
C VAL A 80 -3.89 1.72 -10.69
N ILE A 81 -4.65 1.96 -9.62
CA ILE A 81 -4.23 1.79 -8.23
C ILE A 81 -4.93 0.53 -7.71
N HIS A 82 -4.15 -0.55 -7.54
CA HIS A 82 -4.69 -1.85 -7.15
C HIS A 82 -4.56 -2.07 -5.64
N LEU A 83 -5.67 -1.90 -4.91
CA LEU A 83 -5.76 -2.09 -3.45
C LEU A 83 -6.58 -3.33 -3.06
N ALA A 84 -7.37 -3.89 -3.98
CA ALA A 84 -8.26 -5.01 -3.70
C ALA A 84 -7.49 -6.26 -3.23
N ALA A 85 -8.04 -6.91 -2.22
CA ALA A 85 -7.64 -8.20 -1.70
C ALA A 85 -8.87 -8.90 -1.10
N ILE A 86 -8.91 -10.23 -1.14
CA ILE A 86 -9.97 -11.01 -0.47
C ILE A 86 -9.91 -10.79 1.04
N HIS A 87 -8.70 -10.80 1.59
CA HIS A 87 -8.43 -10.51 3.00
C HIS A 87 -7.26 -9.52 3.06
N SER A 88 -7.52 -8.32 3.55
CA SER A 88 -6.55 -7.22 3.51
C SER A 88 -5.73 -7.07 4.79
N THR A 89 -6.04 -7.86 5.84
CA THR A 89 -5.34 -7.84 7.12
C THR A 89 -4.28 -8.94 7.21
N PRO A 90 -3.29 -8.77 8.12
CA PRO A 90 -2.09 -9.61 8.12
C PRO A 90 -2.31 -11.05 8.61
N ASP A 91 -3.46 -11.35 9.21
CA ASP A 91 -3.90 -12.67 9.69
C ASP A 91 -4.49 -13.58 8.59
N ALA A 92 -4.39 -13.16 7.31
CA ALA A 92 -4.89 -13.95 6.17
C ALA A 92 -4.35 -15.39 6.17
N THR A 93 -5.24 -16.34 5.85
CA THR A 93 -4.81 -17.72 5.55
C THR A 93 -4.04 -17.79 4.23
N TRP A 94 -3.33 -18.90 3.99
CA TRP A 94 -2.66 -19.15 2.70
C TRP A 94 -3.63 -19.12 1.53
N GLU A 95 -4.83 -19.69 1.67
CA GLU A 95 -5.84 -19.69 0.62
C GLU A 95 -6.30 -18.26 0.28
N GLN A 96 -6.63 -17.45 1.29
CA GLN A 96 -7.02 -16.05 1.09
C GLN A 96 -5.89 -15.20 0.50
N ALA A 97 -4.65 -15.42 0.94
CA ALA A 97 -3.47 -14.72 0.44
C ALA A 97 -3.19 -15.08 -1.03
N LEU A 98 -3.31 -16.36 -1.41
CA LEU A 98 -3.16 -16.82 -2.78
C LEU A 98 -4.31 -16.35 -3.69
N ALA A 99 -5.54 -16.32 -3.20
CA ALA A 99 -6.68 -15.75 -3.93
C ALA A 99 -6.45 -14.26 -4.22
N SER A 100 -5.97 -13.48 -3.25
CA SER A 100 -5.62 -12.06 -3.42
C SER A 100 -4.46 -11.87 -4.41
N TYR A 101 -3.48 -12.78 -4.42
CA TYR A 101 -2.43 -12.81 -5.43
C TYR A 101 -2.99 -13.12 -6.84
N GLY A 102 -3.92 -14.07 -6.95
CA GLY A 102 -4.62 -14.38 -8.19
C GLY A 102 -5.38 -13.18 -8.76
N MET A 103 -6.09 -12.42 -7.93
CA MET A 103 -6.71 -11.15 -8.35
C MET A 103 -5.67 -10.15 -8.87
N THR A 104 -4.53 -10.03 -8.19
CA THR A 104 -3.43 -9.15 -8.63
C THR A 104 -2.91 -9.58 -10.00
N LEU A 105 -2.75 -10.88 -10.24
CA LEU A 105 -2.35 -11.43 -11.53
C LEU A 105 -3.34 -11.04 -12.63
N ASN A 106 -4.64 -11.25 -12.42
CA ASN A 106 -5.69 -10.92 -13.38
C ASN A 106 -5.66 -9.44 -13.78
N VAL A 107 -5.69 -8.54 -12.79
CA VAL A 107 -5.72 -7.09 -13.03
C VAL A 107 -4.45 -6.61 -13.72
N LEU A 108 -3.29 -7.10 -13.28
CA LEU A 108 -2.01 -6.69 -13.84
C LEU A 108 -1.80 -7.19 -15.28
N GLN A 109 -2.19 -8.43 -15.61
CA GLN A 109 -2.12 -8.96 -16.97
C GLN A 109 -3.05 -8.20 -17.93
N ALA A 110 -4.28 -7.93 -17.50
CA ALA A 110 -5.23 -7.15 -18.29
C ALA A 110 -4.72 -5.71 -18.49
N ALA A 111 -4.20 -5.06 -17.45
CA ALA A 111 -3.62 -3.71 -17.53
C ALA A 111 -2.42 -3.66 -18.51
N ALA A 112 -1.55 -4.68 -18.48
CA ALA A 112 -0.37 -4.73 -19.34
C ALA A 112 -0.66 -4.93 -20.83
N THR A 113 -1.90 -5.22 -21.22
CA THR A 113 -2.31 -5.45 -22.61
C THR A 113 -3.29 -4.39 -23.14
N ARG A 114 -3.66 -3.40 -22.33
CA ARG A 114 -4.68 -2.38 -22.62
C ARG A 114 -4.13 -0.96 -22.50
N GLY A 115 -5.02 0.04 -22.39
CA GLY A 115 -4.69 1.47 -22.34
C GLY A 115 -3.91 1.95 -21.11
N VAL A 116 -3.68 1.07 -20.12
CA VAL A 116 -3.00 1.43 -18.86
C VAL A 116 -1.50 1.60 -19.09
N ARG A 117 -0.95 2.70 -18.58
CA ARG A 117 0.48 3.05 -18.67
C ARG A 117 1.18 3.24 -17.32
N ARG A 118 0.41 3.31 -16.23
CA ARG A 118 0.90 3.32 -14.84
C ARG A 118 0.11 2.33 -14.00
N PHE A 119 0.81 1.48 -13.26
CA PHE A 119 0.21 0.60 -12.25
C PHE A 119 0.80 0.91 -10.88
N VAL A 120 -0.04 1.11 -9.88
CA VAL A 120 0.37 1.25 -8.48
C VAL A 120 -0.14 0.04 -7.72
N PHE A 121 0.78 -0.81 -7.29
CA PHE A 121 0.47 -2.03 -6.54
C PHE A 121 0.57 -1.77 -5.04
N ALA A 122 -0.50 -2.06 -4.30
CA ALA A 122 -0.46 -2.12 -2.84
C ALA A 122 0.27 -3.39 -2.37
N SER A 123 1.59 -3.31 -2.28
CA SER A 123 2.40 -4.22 -1.47
C SER A 123 2.20 -3.87 0.02
N SER A 124 3.02 -4.45 0.90
CA SER A 124 2.91 -4.24 2.34
C SER A 124 4.27 -4.28 3.03
N ASN A 125 4.38 -3.55 4.13
CA ASN A 125 5.45 -3.70 5.11
C ASN A 125 5.67 -5.17 5.55
N HIS A 126 4.62 -6.00 5.56
CA HIS A 126 4.71 -7.42 5.93
C HIS A 126 5.54 -8.27 4.95
N ALA A 127 5.87 -7.77 3.76
CA ALA A 127 6.86 -8.38 2.87
C ALA A 127 8.30 -8.35 3.46
N MET A 128 8.52 -7.50 4.46
CA MET A 128 9.77 -7.31 5.19
C MET A 128 9.65 -7.66 6.68
N GLY A 129 8.55 -8.31 7.09
CA GLY A 129 8.19 -8.46 8.51
C GLY A 129 9.22 -9.19 9.39
N ALA A 130 10.02 -10.09 8.81
CA ALA A 130 10.99 -10.88 9.56
C ALA A 130 12.19 -10.05 10.05
N TYR A 131 12.41 -8.86 9.47
CA TYR A 131 13.44 -7.92 9.95
C TYR A 131 13.12 -7.33 11.33
N LYS A 132 11.90 -7.53 11.85
CA LYS A 132 11.55 -7.17 13.23
C LYS A 132 12.33 -7.95 14.28
N ASP A 133 12.61 -9.22 13.99
CA ASP A 133 13.16 -10.18 14.97
C ASP A 133 14.58 -10.62 14.58
N GLN A 134 15.31 -11.15 15.57
CA GLN A 134 16.62 -11.75 15.32
C GLN A 134 16.53 -13.01 14.44
N PRO A 135 17.54 -13.27 13.59
CA PRO A 135 18.82 -12.55 13.48
C PRO A 135 18.81 -11.35 12.52
N LEU A 136 17.69 -11.10 11.82
CA LEU A 136 17.65 -10.06 10.79
C LEU A 136 17.60 -8.65 11.39
N ALA A 137 17.04 -8.49 12.58
CA ALA A 137 17.03 -7.21 13.29
C ALA A 137 18.43 -6.62 13.47
N ASP A 138 19.47 -7.44 13.69
CA ASP A 138 20.87 -6.99 13.82
C ASP A 138 21.49 -6.48 12.51
N THR A 139 20.83 -6.71 11.37
CA THR A 139 21.34 -6.31 10.04
C THR A 139 20.84 -4.94 9.58
N ILE A 140 19.96 -4.31 10.36
CA ILE A 140 19.33 -3.03 10.04
C ILE A 140 19.37 -2.07 11.23
N GLY A 141 19.10 -0.81 10.94
CA GLY A 141 18.97 0.28 11.88
C GLY A 141 18.20 1.42 11.24
N PRO A 142 18.20 2.63 11.84
CA PRO A 142 17.43 3.76 11.36
C PRO A 142 17.66 4.06 9.87
N GLY A 143 16.59 4.01 9.07
CA GLY A 143 16.61 4.24 7.63
C GLY A 143 17.28 3.16 6.77
N GLN A 144 17.72 2.03 7.34
CA GLN A 144 18.47 1.00 6.61
C GLN A 144 17.61 -0.12 6.04
N LEU A 145 16.34 -0.24 6.44
CA LEU A 145 15.37 -1.15 5.82
C LEU A 145 14.90 -0.57 4.47
N VAL A 146 15.79 -0.59 3.48
CA VAL A 146 15.62 0.00 2.14
C VAL A 146 14.91 -0.94 1.17
N ALA A 147 14.44 -0.40 0.03
CA ALA A 147 13.66 -1.15 -0.96
C ALA A 147 14.44 -2.30 -1.64
N GLU A 148 15.76 -2.16 -1.71
CA GLU A 148 16.70 -3.07 -2.38
C GLU A 148 17.01 -4.33 -1.55
N LEU A 149 16.73 -4.31 -0.24
CA LEU A 149 16.93 -5.48 0.61
C LEU A 149 16.05 -6.65 0.17
N ALA A 150 16.58 -7.86 0.37
CA ALA A 150 15.86 -9.09 0.08
C ALA A 150 14.58 -9.15 0.92
N PRO A 151 13.41 -9.42 0.31
CA PRO A 151 12.17 -9.62 1.05
C PRO A 151 12.30 -10.76 2.06
N ALA A 152 11.84 -10.52 3.28
CA ALA A 152 11.78 -11.51 4.36
C ALA A 152 10.37 -11.47 4.97
N PRO A 153 9.40 -12.16 4.33
CA PRO A 153 8.00 -11.97 4.66
C PRO A 153 7.60 -12.56 6.01
N GLY A 154 6.60 -11.94 6.64
CA GLY A 154 5.98 -12.42 7.88
C GLY A 154 6.45 -11.64 9.11
N THR A 155 5.54 -10.85 9.67
CA THR A 155 5.71 -10.26 11.01
C THR A 155 5.12 -11.25 12.01
N ARG A 156 5.82 -11.51 13.11
CA ARG A 156 5.34 -12.34 14.22
C ARG A 156 5.14 -11.49 15.47
N TRP A 157 3.99 -11.57 16.11
CA TRP A 157 3.69 -10.86 17.35
C TRP A 157 2.61 -11.58 18.16
N HIS A 158 2.40 -11.16 19.41
CA HIS A 158 1.31 -11.65 20.24
C HIS A 158 0.22 -10.58 20.31
N ASN A 159 -1.02 -10.92 19.94
CA ASN A 159 -2.13 -9.96 19.92
C ASN A 159 -2.82 -9.79 21.30
N GLY A 160 -2.27 -10.41 22.35
CA GLY A 160 -2.87 -10.48 23.68
C GLY A 160 -3.68 -11.76 23.93
N ILE A 161 -4.02 -12.49 22.88
CA ILE A 161 -4.77 -13.77 22.93
C ILE A 161 -3.90 -14.92 22.40
N GLU A 162 -3.27 -14.71 21.24
CA GLU A 162 -2.46 -15.71 20.56
C GLU A 162 -1.28 -15.10 19.82
N THR A 163 -0.37 -15.97 19.37
CA THR A 163 0.72 -15.57 18.48
C THR A 163 0.22 -15.53 17.04
N VAL A 164 0.29 -14.36 16.43
CA VAL A 164 -0.07 -14.13 15.03
C VAL A 164 1.20 -14.12 14.18
N HIS A 165 1.11 -14.70 12.97
CA HIS A 165 2.20 -14.70 12.00
C HIS A 165 1.69 -14.40 10.60
N SER A 166 2.07 -13.24 10.06
CA SER A 166 1.56 -12.76 8.77
C SER A 166 2.28 -13.34 7.55
N LEU A 167 2.78 -14.57 7.63
CA LEU A 167 3.66 -15.14 6.60
C LEU A 167 2.96 -15.28 5.26
N ALA A 168 1.73 -15.81 5.26
CA ALA A 168 0.94 -16.00 4.04
C ALA A 168 0.69 -14.65 3.34
N TYR A 169 0.19 -13.67 4.08
CA TYR A 169 -0.06 -12.32 3.60
C TYR A 169 1.23 -11.63 3.08
N GLY A 170 2.30 -11.63 3.88
CA GLY A 170 3.57 -11.02 3.47
C GLY A 170 4.14 -11.70 2.21
N THR A 171 4.04 -13.02 2.12
CA THR A 171 4.56 -13.79 0.98
C THR A 171 3.81 -13.44 -0.30
N SER A 172 2.48 -13.34 -0.25
CA SER A 172 1.68 -12.99 -1.44
C SER A 172 2.02 -11.59 -1.95
N LYS A 173 2.26 -10.61 -1.07
CA LYS A 173 2.72 -9.26 -1.44
C LYS A 173 4.13 -9.27 -2.04
N ALA A 174 5.06 -10.02 -1.45
CA ALA A 174 6.42 -10.18 -1.98
C ALA A 174 6.44 -10.92 -3.34
N MET A 175 5.50 -11.82 -3.58
CA MET A 175 5.29 -12.43 -4.91
C MET A 175 4.70 -11.40 -5.90
N GLY A 176 3.74 -10.59 -5.46
CA GLY A 176 3.17 -9.49 -6.25
C GLY A 176 4.22 -8.48 -6.72
N GLU A 177 5.19 -8.12 -5.87
CA GLU A 177 6.33 -7.27 -6.26
C GLU A 177 7.16 -7.90 -7.41
N ARG A 178 7.41 -9.21 -7.36
CA ARG A 178 8.15 -9.93 -8.39
C ARG A 178 7.36 -10.03 -9.69
N LEU A 179 6.06 -10.28 -9.59
CA LEU A 179 5.16 -10.30 -10.73
C LEU A 179 5.11 -8.93 -11.42
N CYS A 180 5.01 -7.84 -10.65
CA CYS A 180 5.09 -6.47 -11.16
C CYS A 180 6.39 -6.24 -11.95
N LYS A 181 7.54 -6.65 -11.41
CA LYS A 181 8.83 -6.54 -12.11
C LYS A 181 8.83 -7.30 -13.43
N ALA A 182 8.36 -8.54 -13.43
CA ALA A 182 8.30 -9.37 -14.63
C ALA A 182 7.37 -8.77 -15.70
N VAL A 183 6.16 -8.38 -15.31
CA VAL A 183 5.14 -7.83 -16.23
C VAL A 183 5.58 -6.48 -16.81
N ALA A 184 6.16 -5.59 -16.00
CA ALA A 184 6.68 -4.32 -16.48
C ALA A 184 7.81 -4.52 -17.51
N ALA A 185 8.71 -5.47 -17.28
CA ALA A 185 9.79 -5.79 -18.21
C ALA A 185 9.27 -6.30 -19.56
N VAL A 186 8.32 -7.24 -19.56
CA VAL A 186 7.74 -7.77 -20.82
C VAL A 186 6.80 -6.78 -21.51
N SER A 187 6.34 -5.72 -20.82
CA SER A 187 5.50 -4.69 -21.44
C SER A 187 6.22 -3.87 -22.50
N GLY A 188 7.57 -3.91 -22.53
CA GLY A 188 8.37 -3.14 -23.49
C GLY A 188 8.32 -1.62 -23.27
N GLY A 189 8.19 -1.20 -22.01
CA GLY A 189 8.09 0.23 -21.64
C GLY A 189 6.68 0.82 -21.74
N ARG A 190 5.67 0.02 -22.12
CA ARG A 190 4.27 0.47 -22.15
C ARG A 190 3.70 0.68 -20.75
N LEU A 191 4.11 -0.15 -19.78
CA LEU A 191 3.60 -0.12 -18.42
C LEU A 191 4.73 0.16 -17.43
N SER A 192 4.60 1.28 -16.71
CA SER A 192 5.45 1.62 -15.56
C SER A 192 4.76 1.23 -14.26
N ILE A 193 5.47 0.66 -13.29
CA ILE A 193 4.88 0.12 -12.07
C ILE A 193 5.56 0.64 -10.81
N VAL A 194 4.76 1.05 -9.81
CA VAL A 194 5.23 1.36 -8.46
C VAL A 194 4.60 0.38 -7.49
N SER A 195 5.41 -0.45 -6.84
CA SER A 195 4.97 -1.31 -5.74
C SER A 195 5.21 -0.58 -4.41
N LEU A 196 4.13 -0.20 -3.74
CA LEU A 196 4.19 0.50 -2.46
C LEU A 196 4.16 -0.52 -1.32
N ARG A 197 5.23 -0.64 -0.55
CA ARG A 197 5.22 -1.35 0.74
C ARG A 197 4.55 -0.44 1.76
N ILE A 198 3.22 -0.44 1.73
CA ILE A 198 2.40 0.42 2.58
C ILE A 198 2.66 0.02 4.04
N GLY A 199 2.91 1.03 4.88
CA GLY A 199 2.99 0.92 6.33
C GLY A 199 1.62 0.62 6.94
N TRP A 200 1.34 1.23 8.10
CA TRP A 200 0.08 1.09 8.80
C TRP A 200 -0.68 2.42 8.79
N ALA A 201 -1.68 2.52 7.91
CA ALA A 201 -2.68 3.57 7.96
C ALA A 201 -3.94 2.99 8.62
N LEU A 202 -4.22 3.43 9.83
CA LEU A 202 -5.40 3.02 10.59
C LEU A 202 -6.70 3.49 9.91
N PRO A 203 -7.86 2.91 10.26
CA PRO A 203 -9.17 3.45 9.89
C PRO A 203 -9.37 4.90 10.34
N ASP A 204 -10.40 5.53 9.80
CA ASP A 204 -10.93 6.83 10.26
C ASP A 204 -9.83 7.91 10.41
N ASP A 205 -9.80 8.59 11.55
CA ASP A 205 -8.87 9.69 11.87
C ASP A 205 -7.40 9.26 11.88
N ASN A 206 -7.15 7.94 11.94
CA ASN A 206 -5.83 7.34 11.91
C ASN A 206 -4.93 7.91 13.03
N ASP A 207 -5.46 7.90 14.25
CA ASP A 207 -4.77 8.42 15.44
C ASP A 207 -3.60 7.50 15.82
N PRO A 208 -2.35 8.01 15.82
CA PRO A 208 -1.19 7.21 16.24
C PRO A 208 -1.27 6.68 17.68
N ASN A 209 -2.11 7.27 18.55
CA ASN A 209 -2.34 6.80 19.91
C ASN A 209 -3.01 5.42 19.96
N ASP A 210 -3.75 5.04 18.92
CA ASP A 210 -4.43 3.74 18.85
C ASP A 210 -3.45 2.59 18.53
N ILE A 211 -2.21 2.91 18.11
CA ILE A 211 -1.18 1.91 17.85
C ILE A 211 -0.64 1.35 19.16
N ASN A 212 -0.87 0.06 19.34
CA ASN A 212 -0.41 -0.71 20.48
C ASN A 212 0.30 -2.02 20.07
N HIS A 213 0.79 -2.78 21.04
CA HIS A 213 1.62 -3.98 20.79
C HIS A 213 0.84 -5.19 20.26
N SER A 214 -0.50 -5.16 20.31
CA SER A 214 -1.34 -6.26 19.81
C SER A 214 -1.46 -6.32 18.28
N GLY A 215 -0.97 -5.30 17.56
CA GLY A 215 -1.04 -5.24 16.10
C GLY A 215 -2.44 -4.99 15.54
N THR A 216 -3.39 -4.64 16.41
CA THR A 216 -4.77 -4.23 16.08
C THR A 216 -5.12 -3.01 16.93
N ALA A 217 -5.87 -2.06 16.37
CA ALA A 217 -6.28 -0.87 17.11
C ALA A 217 -7.35 -1.18 18.19
N ASP A 218 -8.23 -2.14 17.89
CA ASP A 218 -9.43 -2.39 18.71
C ASP A 218 -9.23 -3.39 19.85
N THR A 219 -8.08 -4.06 19.92
CA THR A 219 -7.84 -5.07 20.96
C THR A 219 -7.40 -4.39 22.26
N PRO A 220 -8.17 -4.53 23.37
CA PRO A 220 -7.78 -3.95 24.65
C PRO A 220 -6.47 -4.57 25.12
N VAL A 221 -5.48 -3.72 25.41
CA VAL A 221 -4.20 -4.13 25.98
C VAL A 221 -4.04 -3.52 27.38
N PRO A 222 -3.26 -4.17 28.28
CA PRO A 222 -2.89 -3.54 29.54
C PRO A 222 -2.19 -2.20 29.29
N GLY A 223 -2.39 -1.23 30.20
CA GLY A 223 -1.76 0.09 30.08
C GLY A 223 -0.22 0.08 30.19
N SER A 224 0.36 -1.02 30.68
CA SER A 224 1.81 -1.25 30.67
C SER A 224 2.17 -2.30 29.62
N VAL A 225 3.30 -2.08 28.92
CA VAL A 225 3.81 -3.05 27.95
C VAL A 225 4.43 -4.23 28.70
N PRO A 226 3.91 -5.46 28.55
CA PRO A 226 4.13 -6.53 29.52
C PRO A 226 5.55 -7.11 29.50
N ASP A 227 6.19 -7.14 28.34
CA ASP A 227 7.51 -7.77 28.16
C ASP A 227 8.32 -7.12 27.02
N GLU A 228 9.53 -7.63 26.81
CA GLU A 228 10.44 -7.13 25.77
C GLU A 228 9.92 -7.41 24.36
N ALA A 229 9.31 -8.57 24.12
CA ALA A 229 8.74 -8.92 22.83
C ALA A 229 7.62 -7.94 22.42
N SER A 230 6.81 -7.51 23.39
CA SER A 230 5.74 -6.53 23.20
C SER A 230 6.29 -5.11 23.00
N ARG A 231 7.42 -4.76 23.63
CA ARG A 231 8.11 -3.48 23.34
C ARG A 231 8.67 -3.44 21.93
N ILE A 232 9.28 -4.53 21.48
CA ILE A 232 9.78 -4.68 20.11
C ILE A 232 8.62 -4.59 19.11
N ALA A 233 7.52 -5.30 19.36
CA ALA A 233 6.32 -5.24 18.53
C ALA A 233 5.74 -3.82 18.45
N LEU A 234 5.58 -3.14 19.59
CA LEU A 234 5.08 -1.77 19.63
C LEU A 234 5.96 -0.80 18.83
N ARG A 235 7.29 -0.86 19.01
CA ARG A 235 8.23 -0.03 18.25
C ARG A 235 8.10 -0.31 16.75
N TRP A 236 8.04 -1.58 16.37
CA TRP A 236 7.89 -1.98 14.97
C TRP A 236 6.61 -1.41 14.34
N PHE A 237 5.47 -1.55 15.03
CA PHE A 237 4.19 -1.02 14.56
C PHE A 237 4.18 0.50 14.44
N ARG A 238 4.74 1.21 15.43
CA ARG A 238 4.86 2.67 15.40
C ARG A 238 5.78 3.16 14.28
N ASN A 239 6.90 2.47 14.05
CA ASN A 239 7.81 2.75 12.94
C ASN A 239 7.11 2.70 11.57
N MET A 240 6.05 1.90 11.43
CA MET A 240 5.33 1.71 10.19
C MET A 240 4.17 2.68 9.99
N TRP A 241 3.85 3.56 10.95
CA TRP A 241 2.69 4.43 10.81
C TRP A 241 2.75 5.29 9.55
N LEU A 242 1.62 5.39 8.86
CA LEU A 242 1.43 6.21 7.67
C LEU A 242 0.21 7.11 7.89
N SER A 243 0.45 8.41 8.06
CA SER A 243 -0.62 9.39 8.26
C SER A 243 -1.54 9.50 7.04
N ASN A 244 -2.75 10.05 7.23
CA ASN A 244 -3.66 10.32 6.10
C ASN A 244 -3.07 11.31 5.08
N ASN A 245 -2.32 12.31 5.54
CA ASN A 245 -1.69 13.31 4.66
C ASN A 245 -0.51 12.71 3.89
N ASP A 246 0.31 11.88 4.53
CA ASP A 246 1.44 11.22 3.89
C ASP A 246 0.98 10.09 2.96
N LEU A 247 -0.12 9.41 3.28
CA LEU A 247 -0.78 8.47 2.35
C LEU A 247 -1.18 9.19 1.06
N ARG A 248 -1.82 10.36 1.18
CA ARG A 248 -2.16 11.20 0.02
C ARG A 248 -0.91 11.56 -0.81
N ARG A 249 0.16 12.04 -0.15
CA ARG A 249 1.43 12.38 -0.83
C ARG A 249 2.02 11.16 -1.54
N LEU A 250 2.01 9.99 -0.90
CA LEU A 250 2.54 8.74 -1.43
C LEU A 250 1.84 8.30 -2.71
N PHE A 251 0.51 8.23 -2.70
CA PHE A 251 -0.24 7.78 -3.87
C PHE A 251 -0.19 8.79 -5.02
N ILE A 252 -0.24 10.09 -4.73
CA ILE A 252 -0.07 11.14 -5.76
C ILE A 252 1.32 11.03 -6.40
N ALA A 253 2.37 10.89 -5.59
CA ALA A 253 3.73 10.70 -6.09
C ALA A 253 3.85 9.44 -6.95
N ALA A 254 3.31 8.31 -6.48
CA ALA A 254 3.36 7.04 -7.19
C ALA A 254 2.64 7.08 -8.55
N VAL A 255 1.57 7.87 -8.68
CA VAL A 255 0.83 8.03 -9.95
C VAL A 255 1.52 9.01 -10.90
N THR A 256 2.06 10.12 -10.38
CA THR A 256 2.50 11.25 -11.20
C THR A 256 4.01 11.31 -11.46
N ALA A 257 4.82 10.48 -10.82
CA ALA A 257 6.26 10.43 -11.04
C ALA A 257 6.64 10.01 -12.47
N ASP A 258 7.62 10.69 -13.05
CA ASP A 258 8.19 10.36 -14.37
C ASP A 258 9.11 9.13 -14.25
N PRO A 259 8.83 8.02 -14.96
CA PRO A 259 9.63 6.80 -14.87
C PRO A 259 10.96 6.89 -15.62
N ALA A 260 11.26 7.97 -16.35
CA ALA A 260 12.45 8.07 -17.20
C ALA A 260 13.78 7.90 -16.44
N ARG A 261 13.82 8.17 -15.12
CA ARG A 261 15.02 8.03 -14.28
C ARG A 261 15.00 6.79 -13.40
N TRP A 262 13.98 5.94 -13.52
CA TRP A 262 13.91 4.74 -12.70
C TRP A 262 14.95 3.71 -13.15
N PRO A 263 15.52 2.93 -12.22
CA PRO A 263 16.49 1.90 -12.56
C PRO A 263 15.88 0.73 -13.33
N ALA A 264 14.55 0.59 -13.30
CA ALA A 264 13.77 -0.45 -13.96
C ALA A 264 12.35 0.06 -14.24
N PRO A 265 11.60 -0.55 -15.18
CA PRO A 265 10.21 -0.17 -15.46
C PRO A 265 9.25 -0.44 -14.28
N ALA A 266 9.67 -1.23 -13.30
CA ALA A 266 8.99 -1.41 -12.02
C ALA A 266 9.93 -1.13 -10.85
N ILE A 267 9.46 -0.36 -9.88
CA ILE A 267 10.19 0.00 -8.67
C ILE A 267 9.41 -0.39 -7.41
N VAL A 268 10.11 -0.52 -6.29
CA VAL A 268 9.52 -0.76 -4.96
C VAL A 268 9.84 0.43 -4.09
N VAL A 269 8.87 0.90 -3.32
CA VAL A 269 9.00 2.08 -2.44
C VAL A 269 8.36 1.77 -1.09
N ASN A 270 9.04 2.11 0.01
CA ASN A 270 8.46 2.06 1.35
C ASN A 270 7.49 3.24 1.55
N GLY A 271 6.28 2.94 2.01
CA GLY A 271 5.20 3.91 2.22
C GLY A 271 4.89 4.11 3.69
N VAL A 272 5.74 4.85 4.40
CA VAL A 272 5.57 5.21 5.83
C VAL A 272 5.76 6.72 6.00
N SER A 273 5.18 7.29 7.05
CA SER A 273 5.46 8.66 7.47
C SER A 273 6.92 8.83 7.92
N ASN A 274 7.40 10.06 8.13
CA ASN A 274 8.78 10.34 8.54
C ASN A 274 8.96 10.13 10.05
N ASN A 275 8.61 8.93 10.54
CA ASN A 275 8.62 8.59 11.96
C ASN A 275 10.05 8.59 12.51
N SER A 276 10.30 9.37 13.55
CA SER A 276 11.64 9.52 14.13
C SER A 276 12.24 8.18 14.58
N GLY A 277 13.48 7.90 14.15
CA GLY A 277 14.22 6.70 14.55
C GLY A 277 13.72 5.38 13.94
N MET A 278 12.84 5.44 12.94
CA MET A 278 12.33 4.24 12.27
C MET A 278 13.38 3.56 11.40
N ASP A 279 13.29 2.24 11.28
CA ASP A 279 14.22 1.45 10.47
C ASP A 279 13.96 1.61 8.95
N TRP A 280 12.74 2.00 8.56
CA TRP A 280 12.28 2.10 7.18
C TRP A 280 13.01 3.19 6.39
N GLY A 281 13.70 2.81 5.32
CA GLY A 281 14.38 3.75 4.43
C GLY A 281 13.41 4.46 3.48
N LEU A 282 13.47 5.79 3.44
CA LEU A 282 12.62 6.65 2.57
C LEU A 282 13.30 7.11 1.28
N GLU A 283 14.61 6.88 1.13
CA GLU A 283 15.42 7.48 0.06
C GLU A 283 14.96 7.06 -1.35
N THR A 284 14.58 5.80 -1.55
CA THR A 284 14.02 5.32 -2.82
C THR A 284 12.74 6.07 -3.19
N GLY A 285 11.86 6.34 -2.21
CA GLY A 285 10.62 7.09 -2.43
C GLY A 285 10.88 8.56 -2.76
N ARG A 286 11.78 9.20 -2.01
CA ARG A 286 12.20 10.60 -2.23
C ARG A 286 12.82 10.78 -3.62
N SER A 287 13.78 9.92 -3.97
CA SER A 287 14.55 10.05 -5.21
C SER A 287 13.79 9.62 -6.46
N LEU A 288 13.01 8.55 -6.41
CA LEU A 288 12.39 7.97 -7.62
C LEU A 288 10.98 8.48 -7.89
N ILE A 289 10.19 8.79 -6.85
CA ILE A 289 8.81 9.25 -7.02
C ILE A 289 8.54 10.65 -6.45
N GLY A 290 9.53 11.27 -5.80
CA GLY A 290 9.33 12.57 -5.15
C GLY A 290 8.47 12.50 -3.89
N TYR A 291 8.40 11.34 -3.23
CA TYR A 291 7.64 11.18 -2.00
C TYR A 291 8.35 11.86 -0.83
N ASP A 292 7.77 12.95 -0.34
CA ASP A 292 8.24 13.75 0.80
C ASP A 292 7.26 13.62 1.98
N PRO A 293 7.36 12.57 2.81
CA PRO A 293 6.55 12.45 4.01
C PRO A 293 6.95 13.46 5.07
N ARG A 294 5.95 14.02 5.76
CA ARG A 294 6.14 15.16 6.69
C ARG A 294 5.65 14.89 8.09
N ASP A 295 4.71 13.96 8.26
CA ASP A 295 4.21 13.64 9.58
C ASP A 295 5.19 12.72 10.30
N ASP A 296 5.19 12.81 11.63
CA ASP A 296 6.00 11.98 12.51
C ASP A 296 5.11 11.53 13.68
N LEU A 297 4.93 10.21 13.81
CA LEU A 297 4.19 9.61 14.90
C LEU A 297 4.73 10.05 16.27
N TYR A 298 6.06 10.04 16.46
CA TYR A 298 6.66 10.28 17.77
C TYR A 298 6.52 11.73 18.20
N ALA A 299 6.58 12.67 17.25
CA ALA A 299 6.26 14.07 17.53
C ALA A 299 4.81 14.24 18.01
N ARG A 300 3.86 13.51 17.42
CA ARG A 300 2.43 13.57 17.81
C ARG A 300 2.16 12.97 19.18
N LEU A 301 2.80 11.84 19.52
CA LEU A 301 2.63 11.22 20.85
C LEU A 301 3.13 12.10 22.02
N THR A 302 3.99 13.08 21.74
CA THR A 302 4.54 14.00 22.75
C THR A 302 3.75 15.29 22.93
N GLN A 303 2.75 15.56 22.07
CA GLN A 303 1.90 16.74 22.19
C GLN A 303 0.80 16.47 23.23
N PRO A 304 0.54 17.38 24.19
CA PRO A 304 -0.63 17.28 25.03
C PRO A 304 -1.90 17.39 24.17
N ALA A 305 -2.88 16.53 24.45
CA ALA A 305 -4.20 16.54 23.82
C ALA A 305 -4.96 17.86 24.06
#